data_AF-A0A9D4ETM0-F1
#
_entry.id   AF-A0A9D4ETM0-F1
#
_cell.length_a   1.000
_cell.length_b   1.000
_cell.length_c   1.000
_cell.angle_alpha   90.00
_cell.angle_beta   90.00
_cell.angle_gamma   90.00
#
_symmetry.space_group_name_H-M   'P 1'
#
loop_
_entity.id
_entity.type
_entity.pdbx_description
1 polymer ?
#
loop_
_entity_poly.entity_id
_entity_poly.type
_entity_poly.pdbx_seq_one_letter_code
_entity_poly.pdbx_strand_id
1 'polypeptide(L)'
;MNSDTDCLRCHRKLPVIQNTADRQFEQEQLLVVTDMSPPPQCCCLQFLIPDSIVLTDRTCPYGHVDAQGKFFLTNNALKIEITEISNEFRHDFIQHGPSLTMNDSVDMVCAYHCAKLPEDCQYIFRRPKPGHWPRPEFLSQLKVSRVFLVSTAHVENTTHWDPRQTLGTLTVRTLDYSHERYWRLSTNLIERLLMLDLTMTQMKVYVTMKIIKKEFCKPLVGDRLSTFHLKTTLMFSVEMSPPNMWKDENVIQCLKVCLTTLRRWFKRVK
;
A
#
# COMPACT_ATOMS: atom_id res chain seq x y z
N MET A 1 -8.26 0.67 9.57
CA MET A 1 -7.20 -0.15 8.93
C MET A 1 -6.01 -0.27 9.86
N ASN A 2 -5.82 -1.47 10.42
CA ASN A 2 -4.58 -1.85 11.09
C ASN A 2 -3.49 -1.98 10.02
N SER A 3 -2.33 -1.38 10.27
CA SER A 3 -1.22 -1.29 9.29
C SER A 3 -0.37 -2.56 9.21
N ASP A 4 -0.82 -3.64 9.85
CA ASP A 4 -0.01 -4.80 10.12
C ASP A 4 -0.61 -5.93 9.28
N THR A 5 -0.38 -5.87 7.97
CA THR A 5 -0.69 -7.01 7.09
C THR A 5 0.16 -8.19 7.53
N ASP A 6 -0.50 -9.26 7.96
CA ASP A 6 0.17 -10.47 8.45
C ASP A 6 0.76 -11.28 7.29
N CYS A 7 0.02 -11.35 6.18
CA CYS A 7 0.38 -12.16 5.02
C CYS A 7 0.25 -11.37 3.71
N LEU A 8 1.31 -11.37 2.88
CA LEU A 8 1.24 -10.83 1.51
C LEU A 8 1.38 -11.99 0.52
N ARG A 9 0.34 -12.22 -0.29
CA ARG A 9 0.36 -13.22 -1.37
C ARG A 9 0.63 -12.51 -2.68
N CYS A 10 1.80 -12.77 -3.24
CA CYS A 10 2.19 -12.14 -4.49
C CYS A 10 1.76 -12.99 -5.69
N HIS A 11 1.12 -12.36 -6.67
CA HIS A 11 0.83 -12.98 -7.96
C HIS A 11 2.16 -13.27 -8.69
N ARG A 12 2.54 -14.55 -8.77
CA ARG A 12 3.91 -14.97 -9.11
C ARG A 12 4.27 -14.91 -10.59
N LYS A 13 3.29 -14.67 -11.48
CA LYS A 13 3.46 -14.88 -12.93
C LYS A 13 3.63 -13.61 -13.75
N LEU A 14 3.42 -12.42 -13.17
CA LEU A 14 3.41 -11.16 -13.92
C LEU A 14 4.31 -10.12 -13.25
N PRO A 15 5.56 -9.94 -13.73
CA PRO A 15 6.44 -8.92 -13.18
C PRO A 15 5.90 -7.52 -13.52
N VAL A 16 5.99 -6.62 -12.55
CA VAL A 16 5.66 -5.21 -12.79
C VAL A 16 6.93 -4.41 -13.06
N ILE A 17 6.93 -3.72 -14.21
CA ILE A 17 7.97 -2.80 -14.66
C ILE A 17 7.45 -1.36 -14.65
N GLN A 18 8.37 -0.40 -14.64
CA GLN A 18 8.04 1.04 -14.59
C GLN A 18 8.48 1.80 -15.84
N ASN A 19 9.30 1.18 -16.67
CA ASN A 19 9.83 1.78 -17.89
C ASN A 19 9.70 0.76 -19.02
N THR A 20 9.21 1.20 -20.18
CA THR A 20 9.11 0.36 -21.38
C THR A 20 10.46 -0.14 -21.86
N ALA A 21 11.57 0.54 -21.53
CA ALA A 21 12.92 0.08 -21.80
C ALA A 21 13.28 -1.22 -21.04
N ASP A 22 12.56 -1.54 -19.96
CA ASP A 22 12.72 -2.79 -19.20
C ASP A 22 11.85 -3.93 -19.75
N ARG A 23 11.15 -3.72 -20.87
CA ARG A 23 10.25 -4.72 -21.46
C ARG A 23 11.03 -5.94 -21.98
N GLN A 24 10.53 -7.12 -21.63
CA GLN A 24 10.95 -8.41 -22.18
C GLN A 24 9.86 -8.89 -23.13
N PHE A 25 10.12 -8.85 -24.44
CA PHE A 25 9.11 -9.08 -25.48
C PHE A 25 8.52 -10.49 -25.49
N GLU A 26 9.22 -11.47 -24.90
CA GLU A 26 8.78 -12.86 -24.82
C GLU A 26 7.93 -13.17 -23.58
N GLN A 27 7.73 -12.20 -22.68
CA GLN A 27 7.03 -12.40 -21.42
C GLN A 27 5.87 -11.41 -21.27
N GLU A 28 4.79 -11.88 -20.67
CA GLU A 28 3.71 -11.01 -20.21
C GLU A 28 4.19 -10.18 -19.02
N GLN A 29 4.01 -8.87 -19.09
CA GLN A 29 4.45 -7.94 -18.05
C GLN A 29 3.39 -6.87 -17.78
N LEU A 30 3.45 -6.28 -16.59
CA LEU A 30 2.61 -5.14 -16.23
C LEU A 30 3.46 -3.88 -16.23
N LEU A 31 3.03 -2.84 -16.91
CA LEU A 31 3.66 -1.52 -16.91
C LEU A 31 2.92 -0.57 -15.99
N VAL A 32 3.64 0.07 -15.07
CA VAL A 32 3.14 1.19 -14.28
C VAL A 32 2.98 2.42 -15.19
N VAL A 33 1.77 2.96 -15.24
CA VAL A 33 1.42 4.13 -16.04
C VAL A 33 1.00 5.28 -15.11
N THR A 34 1.72 6.39 -15.17
CA THR A 34 1.57 7.56 -14.27
C THR A 34 1.12 8.84 -14.98
N ASP A 35 1.07 8.86 -16.31
CA ASP A 35 0.67 10.01 -17.14
C ASP A 35 -0.85 10.28 -17.11
N MET A 36 -1.65 9.31 -16.68
CA MET A 36 -3.11 9.40 -16.54
C MET A 36 -3.58 10.30 -15.37
N SER A 37 -2.71 11.11 -14.80
CA SER A 37 -2.98 11.96 -13.61
C SER A 37 -3.66 11.20 -12.46
N PRO A 38 -3.12 10.05 -12.02
CA PRO A 38 -3.73 9.28 -10.94
C PRO A 38 -3.73 10.08 -9.62
N PRO A 39 -4.62 9.74 -8.67
CA PRO A 39 -4.53 10.25 -7.32
C PRO A 39 -3.13 10.04 -6.73
N PRO A 40 -2.66 10.88 -5.80
CA PRO A 40 -1.36 10.71 -5.17
C PRO A 40 -1.16 9.29 -4.63
N GLN A 41 0.03 8.72 -4.85
CA GLN A 41 0.41 7.35 -4.46
C GLN A 41 -0.35 6.21 -5.18
N CYS A 42 -1.13 6.55 -6.20
CA CYS A 42 -1.80 5.59 -7.07
C CYS A 42 -1.18 5.58 -8.46
N CYS A 43 -1.37 4.48 -9.19
CA CYS A 43 -0.99 4.35 -10.59
C CYS A 43 -1.98 3.47 -11.35
N CYS A 44 -1.92 3.50 -12.68
CA CYS A 44 -2.61 2.54 -13.53
C CYS A 44 -1.65 1.40 -13.91
N LEU A 45 -2.19 0.22 -14.23
CA LEU A 45 -1.40 -0.89 -14.76
C LEU A 45 -1.83 -1.22 -16.18
N GLN A 46 -0.91 -1.06 -17.13
CA GLN A 46 -1.08 -1.50 -18.50
C GLN A 46 -0.53 -2.92 -18.65
N PHE A 47 -1.30 -3.80 -19.28
CA PHE A 47 -0.82 -5.13 -19.64
C PHE A 47 0.01 -5.03 -20.94
N LEU A 48 1.27 -5.43 -20.86
CA LEU A 48 2.15 -5.52 -22.01
C LEU A 48 2.11 -6.95 -22.52
N ILE A 49 1.42 -7.10 -23.64
CA ILE A 49 1.28 -8.38 -24.34
C ILE A 49 2.45 -8.52 -25.31
N PRO A 50 2.98 -9.73 -25.56
CA PRO A 50 3.81 -9.99 -26.72
C PRO A 50 3.10 -9.55 -28.02
N ASP A 51 3.85 -8.98 -28.98
CA ASP A 51 3.28 -8.39 -30.20
C ASP A 51 2.52 -9.41 -31.08
N SER A 52 2.61 -10.70 -30.77
CA SER A 52 1.92 -11.81 -31.43
C SER A 52 0.47 -12.03 -30.99
N ILE A 53 -0.04 -11.34 -29.97
CA ILE A 53 -1.38 -11.57 -29.41
C ILE A 53 -2.21 -10.28 -29.51
N VAL A 54 -3.41 -10.40 -30.09
CA VAL A 54 -4.40 -9.32 -30.16
C VAL A 54 -5.43 -9.52 -29.05
N LEU A 55 -5.43 -8.64 -28.04
CA LEU A 55 -6.49 -8.64 -27.02
C LEU A 55 -7.71 -7.85 -27.51
N THR A 56 -8.90 -8.34 -27.17
CA THR A 56 -10.16 -7.60 -27.34
C THR A 56 -10.80 -7.41 -25.97
N ASP A 57 -11.67 -6.41 -25.78
CA ASP A 57 -12.36 -6.20 -24.48
C ASP A 57 -13.12 -7.45 -23.98
N ARG A 58 -13.43 -8.41 -24.86
CA ARG A 58 -14.11 -9.65 -24.51
C ARG A 58 -13.19 -10.72 -23.90
N THR A 59 -11.87 -10.57 -23.98
CA THR A 59 -10.93 -11.66 -23.59
C THR A 59 -10.48 -11.62 -22.14
N CYS A 60 -10.70 -10.53 -21.40
CA CYS A 60 -10.35 -10.47 -19.98
C CYS A 60 -11.34 -9.59 -19.20
N PRO A 61 -12.17 -10.18 -18.31
CA PRO A 61 -13.21 -9.43 -17.58
C PRO A 61 -12.64 -8.50 -16.49
N TYR A 62 -11.31 -8.42 -16.37
CA TYR A 62 -10.61 -7.64 -15.36
C TYR A 62 -9.75 -6.52 -15.96
N GLY A 63 -10.07 -6.09 -17.17
CA GLY A 63 -9.41 -4.95 -17.79
C GLY A 63 -10.28 -4.24 -18.80
N HIS A 64 -9.72 -3.18 -19.38
CA HIS A 64 -10.37 -2.39 -20.42
C HIS A 64 -9.33 -1.93 -21.43
N VAL A 65 -9.74 -1.81 -22.69
CA VAL A 65 -8.92 -1.23 -23.75
C VAL A 65 -9.22 0.27 -23.85
N ASP A 66 -8.17 1.10 -23.90
CA ASP A 66 -8.32 2.55 -24.12
C ASP A 66 -8.58 2.89 -25.61
N ALA A 67 -8.78 4.17 -25.92
CA ALA A 67 -9.03 4.62 -27.29
C ALA A 67 -7.84 4.39 -28.24
N GLN A 68 -6.64 4.12 -27.69
CA GLN A 68 -5.40 3.84 -28.40
C GLN A 68 -5.12 2.33 -28.53
N GLY A 69 -6.04 1.47 -28.07
CA GLY A 69 -5.88 0.02 -28.14
C GLY A 69 -5.01 -0.58 -27.02
N LYS A 70 -4.65 0.19 -25.99
CA LYS A 70 -3.86 -0.29 -24.85
C LYS A 70 -4.77 -0.95 -23.82
N PHE A 71 -4.38 -2.14 -23.36
CA PHE A 71 -5.14 -2.87 -22.35
C PHE A 71 -4.67 -2.50 -20.93
N PHE A 72 -5.60 -2.08 -20.08
CA PHE A 72 -5.37 -1.71 -18.68
C PHE A 72 -6.09 -2.63 -17.72
N LEU A 73 -5.37 -3.05 -16.67
CA LEU A 73 -5.86 -3.94 -15.64
C LEU A 73 -6.63 -3.16 -14.55
N THR A 74 -7.81 -3.66 -14.20
CA THR A 74 -8.58 -3.14 -13.07
C THR A 74 -8.14 -3.79 -11.77
N ASN A 75 -8.30 -3.09 -10.65
CA ASN A 75 -7.97 -3.57 -9.32
C ASN A 75 -8.78 -4.82 -8.90
N ASN A 76 -9.86 -5.13 -9.63
CA ASN A 76 -10.62 -6.36 -9.52
C ASN A 76 -9.87 -7.59 -10.05
N ALA A 77 -8.77 -7.43 -10.80
CA ALA A 77 -8.00 -8.56 -11.32
C ALA A 77 -7.45 -9.49 -10.22
N LEU A 78 -7.16 -8.95 -9.05
CA LEU A 78 -6.73 -9.77 -7.92
C LEU A 78 -7.88 -10.56 -7.29
N LYS A 79 -9.16 -10.28 -7.61
CA LYS A 79 -10.30 -11.05 -7.09
C LYS A 79 -10.29 -12.51 -7.53
N ILE A 80 -9.69 -12.85 -8.68
CA ILE A 80 -9.52 -14.24 -9.10
C ILE A 80 -8.70 -14.99 -8.06
N GLU A 81 -7.54 -14.44 -7.69
CA GLU A 81 -6.65 -15.00 -6.68
C GLU A 81 -7.38 -15.15 -5.34
N ILE A 82 -8.23 -14.19 -4.97
CA ILE A 82 -9.07 -14.26 -3.78
C ILE A 82 -10.00 -15.47 -3.81
N THR A 83 -10.67 -15.70 -4.95
CA THR A 83 -11.54 -16.86 -5.15
C THR A 83 -10.76 -18.17 -5.08
N GLU A 84 -9.58 -18.23 -5.70
CA GLU A 84 -8.71 -19.40 -5.65
C GLU A 84 -8.25 -19.71 -4.23
N ILE A 85 -7.85 -18.70 -3.46
CA ILE A 85 -7.51 -18.81 -2.03
C ILE A 85 -8.72 -19.31 -1.25
N SER A 86 -9.91 -18.73 -1.45
CA SER A 86 -11.10 -19.15 -0.72
C SER A 86 -11.43 -20.61 -0.97
N ASN A 87 -11.29 -21.07 -2.21
CA ASN A 87 -11.45 -22.47 -2.57
C ASN A 87 -10.35 -23.37 -1.97
N GLU A 88 -9.10 -22.92 -1.96
CA GLU A 88 -7.94 -23.64 -1.40
C GLU A 88 -8.11 -23.86 0.11
N PHE A 89 -8.45 -22.80 0.85
CA PHE A 89 -8.53 -22.86 2.31
C PHE A 89 -9.91 -23.29 2.81
N ARG A 90 -10.97 -23.27 2.00
CA ARG A 90 -12.36 -23.55 2.41
C ARG A 90 -12.83 -22.69 3.59
N HIS A 91 -12.41 -21.43 3.61
CA HIS A 91 -12.77 -20.46 4.64
C HIS A 91 -13.54 -19.29 4.02
N ASP A 92 -14.45 -18.73 4.82
CA ASP A 92 -15.09 -17.46 4.51
C ASP A 92 -14.12 -16.32 4.84
N PHE A 93 -13.97 -15.38 3.91
CA PHE A 93 -13.09 -14.22 4.07
C PHE A 93 -13.94 -12.95 4.18
N ILE A 94 -13.60 -12.10 5.14
CA ILE A 94 -14.16 -10.76 5.23
C ILE A 94 -13.21 -9.81 4.51
N GLN A 95 -13.70 -9.13 3.47
CA GLN A 95 -12.91 -8.17 2.73
C GLN A 95 -12.91 -6.80 3.43
N HIS A 96 -11.73 -6.31 3.79
CA HIS A 96 -11.49 -4.98 4.33
C HIS A 96 -10.52 -4.21 3.45
N GLY A 97 -11.06 -3.59 2.39
CA GLY A 97 -10.25 -2.91 1.40
C GLY A 97 -9.36 -3.86 0.59
N PRO A 98 -8.03 -3.68 0.54
CA PRO A 98 -7.15 -4.66 -0.11
C PRO A 98 -6.90 -5.92 0.75
N SER A 99 -7.32 -5.91 2.02
CA SER A 99 -7.13 -7.01 2.96
C SER A 99 -8.30 -7.99 2.90
N LEU A 100 -7.97 -9.26 3.09
CA LEU A 100 -8.87 -10.35 3.38
C LEU A 100 -8.56 -10.86 4.77
N THR A 101 -9.52 -10.76 5.66
CA THR A 101 -9.37 -11.20 7.04
C THR A 101 -9.97 -12.58 7.20
N MET A 102 -9.16 -13.50 7.70
CA MET A 102 -9.56 -14.87 8.05
C MET A 102 -9.74 -14.97 9.57
N ASN A 103 -10.91 -15.45 10.01
CA ASN A 103 -11.22 -15.75 11.42
C ASN A 103 -10.81 -14.63 12.40
N ASP A 104 -11.05 -13.36 12.03
CA ASP A 104 -10.74 -12.14 12.80
C ASP A 104 -9.27 -11.96 13.26
N SER A 105 -8.33 -12.72 12.71
CA SER A 105 -6.97 -12.80 13.26
C SER A 105 -5.83 -12.71 12.25
N VAL A 106 -6.09 -12.97 10.97
CA VAL A 106 -5.03 -12.94 9.94
C VAL A 106 -5.47 -12.06 8.78
N ASP A 107 -4.74 -10.97 8.55
CA ASP A 107 -4.92 -10.10 7.40
C ASP A 107 -4.02 -10.53 6.23
N MET A 108 -4.66 -10.94 5.13
CA MET A 108 -3.98 -11.31 3.89
C MET A 108 -4.25 -10.29 2.79
N VAL A 109 -3.19 -9.86 2.08
CA VAL A 109 -3.30 -8.94 0.94
C VAL A 109 -2.72 -9.60 -0.31
N CYS A 110 -3.53 -9.67 -1.37
CA CYS A 110 -3.05 -10.03 -2.70
C CYS A 110 -2.33 -8.82 -3.32
N ALA A 111 -1.21 -9.06 -4.00
CA ALA A 111 -0.42 -7.97 -4.57
C ALA A 111 0.39 -8.38 -5.80
N TYR A 112 0.72 -7.41 -6.65
CA TYR A 112 1.77 -7.54 -7.65
C TYR A 112 3.11 -7.07 -7.12
N HIS A 113 4.19 -7.73 -7.53
CA HIS A 113 5.54 -7.35 -7.13
C HIS A 113 6.18 -6.41 -8.14
N CYS A 114 6.69 -5.28 -7.67
CA CYS A 114 7.52 -4.38 -8.46
C CYS A 114 8.91 -4.98 -8.61
N ALA A 115 9.33 -5.27 -9.84
CA ALA A 115 10.66 -5.84 -10.11
C ALA A 115 11.79 -4.91 -9.67
N LYS A 116 11.56 -3.60 -9.71
CA LYS A 116 12.46 -2.56 -9.26
C LYS A 116 11.76 -1.64 -8.26
N LEU A 117 12.54 -0.98 -7.42
CA LEU A 117 12.03 0.00 -6.46
C LEU A 117 11.46 1.23 -7.20
N PRO A 118 10.20 1.63 -6.95
CA PRO A 118 9.61 2.81 -7.56
C PRO A 118 10.41 4.09 -7.36
N GLU A 119 10.46 4.95 -8.37
CA GLU A 119 11.19 6.22 -8.30
C GLU A 119 10.74 7.07 -7.09
N ASP A 120 9.43 7.13 -6.83
CA ASP A 120 8.87 7.79 -5.64
C ASP A 120 9.47 7.24 -4.34
N CYS A 121 9.69 5.92 -4.26
CA CYS A 121 10.31 5.29 -3.10
C CYS A 121 11.83 5.57 -3.04
N GLN A 122 12.49 5.77 -4.18
CA GLN A 122 13.93 6.08 -4.22
C GLN A 122 14.25 7.47 -3.65
N TYR A 123 13.26 8.37 -3.57
CA TYR A 123 13.42 9.68 -2.96
C TYR A 123 13.99 9.61 -1.52
N ILE A 124 13.69 8.54 -0.79
CA ILE A 124 14.23 8.32 0.56
C ILE A 124 15.77 8.35 0.58
N PHE A 125 16.44 7.92 -0.48
CA PHE A 125 17.91 7.91 -0.53
C PHE A 125 18.50 9.28 -0.81
N ARG A 126 17.77 10.15 -1.50
CA ARG A 126 18.25 11.47 -1.95
C ARG A 126 17.94 12.59 -0.94
N ARG A 127 16.88 12.45 -0.14
CA ARG A 127 16.46 13.51 0.80
C ARG A 127 17.46 13.73 1.95
N PRO A 128 17.60 14.97 2.47
CA PRO A 128 18.44 15.28 3.64
C PRO A 128 17.99 14.51 4.90
N LYS A 129 18.96 14.06 5.71
CA LYS A 129 18.73 13.29 6.94
C LYS A 129 19.55 13.85 8.10
N PRO A 130 19.18 15.02 8.65
CA PRO A 130 19.95 15.67 9.71
C PRO A 130 20.06 14.81 10.99
N GLY A 131 19.08 13.94 11.23
CA GLY A 131 19.11 12.97 12.32
C GLY A 131 20.02 11.77 12.11
N HIS A 132 20.70 11.66 10.95
CA HIS A 132 21.55 10.50 10.60
C HIS A 132 20.81 9.15 10.70
N TRP A 133 19.49 9.18 10.55
CA TRP A 133 18.61 8.02 10.51
C TRP A 133 17.92 7.97 9.14
N PRO A 134 17.71 6.79 8.53
CA PRO A 134 18.08 5.45 9.02
C PRO A 134 19.59 5.20 8.99
N ARG A 135 20.06 4.20 9.75
CA ARG A 135 21.46 3.77 9.72
C ARG A 135 21.86 3.25 8.31
N PRO A 136 23.13 3.40 7.88
CA PRO A 136 23.58 2.98 6.54
C PRO A 136 23.32 1.50 6.20
N GLU A 137 23.36 0.61 7.20
CA GLU A 137 23.10 -0.81 7.02
C GLU A 137 21.63 -1.06 6.63
N PHE A 138 20.70 -0.33 7.26
CA PHE A 138 19.29 -0.39 6.93
C PHE A 138 19.03 0.25 5.56
N LEU A 139 19.67 1.37 5.23
CA LEU A 139 19.56 1.97 3.89
C LEU A 139 19.99 0.99 2.79
N SER A 140 21.01 0.18 3.04
CA SER A 140 21.45 -0.85 2.10
C SER A 140 20.41 -1.95 1.92
N GLN A 141 19.75 -2.37 3.00
CA GLN A 141 18.63 -3.33 2.95
C GLN A 141 17.41 -2.76 2.23
N LEU A 142 17.12 -1.47 2.39
CA LEU A 142 16.00 -0.81 1.71
C LEU A 142 16.15 -0.81 0.19
N LYS A 143 17.38 -0.71 -0.35
CA LYS A 143 17.63 -0.72 -1.80
C LYS A 143 17.22 -2.02 -2.49
N VAL A 144 17.31 -3.14 -1.76
CA VAL A 144 16.94 -4.47 -2.24
C VAL A 144 15.57 -4.91 -1.73
N SER A 145 14.89 -4.04 -0.97
CA SER A 145 13.58 -4.35 -0.41
C SER A 145 12.52 -4.33 -1.51
N ARG A 146 11.57 -5.26 -1.37
CA ARG A 146 10.48 -5.42 -2.32
C ARG A 146 9.38 -4.40 -2.05
N VAL A 147 8.83 -3.85 -3.12
CA VAL A 147 7.63 -3.00 -3.11
C VAL A 147 6.55 -3.72 -3.90
N PHE A 148 5.32 -3.51 -3.46
CA PHE A 148 4.16 -4.19 -4.03
C PHE A 148 3.12 -3.20 -4.50
N LEU A 149 2.27 -3.63 -5.41
CA LEU A 149 1.06 -2.95 -5.83
C LEU A 149 -0.14 -3.72 -5.34
N VAL A 150 -1.02 -3.01 -4.64
CA VAL A 150 -2.24 -3.57 -4.05
C VAL A 150 -3.45 -2.84 -4.63
N SER A 151 -4.62 -3.48 -4.56
CA SER A 151 -5.87 -2.83 -4.95
C SER A 151 -6.14 -1.60 -4.08
N THR A 152 -6.69 -0.54 -4.69
CA THR A 152 -7.25 0.57 -3.93
C THR A 152 -8.62 0.16 -3.39
N ALA A 153 -8.77 0.09 -2.07
CA ALA A 153 -10.06 -0.14 -1.44
C ALA A 153 -11.07 0.94 -1.82
N HIS A 154 -12.31 0.55 -2.13
CA HIS A 154 -13.45 1.47 -1.99
C HIS A 154 -13.87 1.51 -0.51
N VAL A 155 -14.14 2.70 0.02
CA VAL A 155 -14.56 2.92 1.42
C VAL A 155 -16.00 2.46 1.67
N GLU A 156 -16.79 2.17 0.64
CA GLU A 156 -18.24 2.11 0.80
C GLU A 156 -18.87 0.73 0.97
N ASN A 157 -18.16 -0.39 0.77
CA ASN A 157 -18.79 -1.71 0.94
C ASN A 157 -17.91 -2.66 1.74
N THR A 158 -18.08 -2.61 3.07
CA THR A 158 -17.83 -3.76 3.94
C THR A 158 -18.97 -4.76 3.69
N THR A 159 -18.97 -5.39 2.53
CA THR A 159 -19.91 -6.48 2.22
C THR A 159 -19.23 -7.81 2.50
N HIS A 160 -19.94 -8.73 3.15
CA HIS A 160 -19.57 -10.14 3.18
C HIS A 160 -19.33 -10.58 1.73
N TRP A 161 -18.10 -10.99 1.40
CA TRP A 161 -17.80 -11.49 0.06
C TRP A 161 -18.38 -12.91 -0.04
N ASP A 162 -19.37 -13.11 -0.91
CA ASP A 162 -19.94 -14.43 -1.20
C ASP A 162 -19.43 -14.91 -2.58
N PRO A 163 -18.63 -15.99 -2.64
CA PRO A 163 -18.13 -16.55 -3.90
C PRO A 163 -19.23 -16.98 -4.87
N ARG A 164 -20.49 -17.14 -4.42
CA ARG A 164 -21.61 -17.60 -5.24
C ARG A 164 -22.34 -16.47 -5.97
N GLN A 165 -22.11 -15.21 -5.62
CA GLN A 165 -22.76 -14.06 -6.28
C GLN A 165 -22.07 -13.62 -7.57
N THR A 166 -21.04 -14.32 -8.05
CA THR A 166 -20.24 -13.87 -9.20
C THR A 166 -20.88 -14.16 -10.57
N LEU A 167 -22.01 -14.84 -10.64
CA LEU A 167 -22.73 -15.08 -11.90
C LEU A 167 -24.17 -14.59 -11.80
N GLY A 168 -24.42 -13.40 -12.35
CA GLY A 168 -25.76 -12.91 -12.61
C GLY A 168 -26.29 -12.00 -11.51
N THR A 169 -25.98 -10.71 -11.64
CA THR A 169 -26.92 -9.56 -11.57
C THR A 169 -26.09 -8.33 -11.19
N LEU A 170 -25.24 -7.88 -12.12
CA LEU A 170 -24.67 -6.53 -12.07
C LEU A 170 -25.82 -5.55 -12.32
N THR A 171 -26.52 -5.15 -11.25
CA THR A 171 -27.33 -3.93 -11.31
C THR A 171 -26.34 -2.77 -11.45
N VAL A 172 -26.33 -2.18 -12.64
CA VAL A 172 -25.57 -0.98 -12.99
C VAL A 172 -26.12 0.18 -12.15
N ARG A 173 -25.73 0.25 -10.88
CA ARG A 173 -25.56 1.54 -10.23
C ARG A 173 -24.29 2.10 -10.84
N THR A 174 -24.39 3.31 -11.39
CA THR A 174 -23.27 4.10 -11.92
C THR A 174 -22.19 4.25 -10.84
N LEU A 175 -21.36 3.23 -10.68
CA LEU A 175 -20.10 3.28 -9.95
C LEU A 175 -19.19 4.19 -10.76
N ASP A 176 -18.53 5.09 -10.05
CA ASP A 176 -17.48 5.91 -10.60
C ASP A 176 -16.32 4.98 -11.02
N TYR A 177 -16.35 4.50 -12.28
CA TYR A 177 -15.36 3.60 -12.91
C TYR A 177 -13.92 4.14 -12.87
N SER A 178 -13.72 5.35 -12.36
CA SER A 178 -12.43 6.00 -12.16
C SER A 178 -11.57 5.25 -11.15
N HIS A 179 -12.13 4.75 -10.04
CA HIS A 179 -11.34 4.17 -8.95
C HIS A 179 -10.94 2.71 -9.14
N GLU A 180 -11.67 1.95 -9.95
CA GLU A 180 -11.34 0.55 -10.24
C GLU A 180 -10.07 0.39 -11.09
N ARG A 181 -9.58 1.47 -11.69
CA ARG A 181 -8.40 1.47 -12.56
C ARG A 181 -7.10 1.73 -11.80
N TYR A 182 -7.20 2.16 -10.55
CA TYR A 182 -6.05 2.57 -9.77
C TYR A 182 -5.54 1.46 -8.85
N TRP A 183 -4.23 1.46 -8.72
CA TRP A 183 -3.43 0.57 -7.89
C TRP A 183 -2.62 1.43 -6.92
N ARG A 184 -2.45 0.98 -5.68
CA ARG A 184 -1.68 1.70 -4.67
C ARG A 184 -0.35 1.01 -4.42
N LEU A 185 0.71 1.80 -4.30
CA LEU A 185 1.99 1.30 -3.80
C LEU A 185 1.89 0.88 -2.32
N SER A 186 2.42 -0.29 -2.01
CA SER A 186 2.54 -0.82 -0.66
C SER A 186 4.02 -0.94 -0.29
N THR A 187 4.45 -0.07 0.63
CA THR A 187 5.80 0.00 1.18
C THR A 187 5.93 -0.75 2.51
N ASN A 188 5.03 -1.70 2.81
CA ASN A 188 4.98 -2.35 4.12
C ASN A 188 6.33 -2.98 4.54
N LEU A 189 7.04 -3.67 3.65
CA LEU A 189 8.35 -4.25 4.00
C LEU A 189 9.41 -3.19 4.29
N ILE A 190 9.44 -2.10 3.51
CA ILE A 190 10.32 -0.94 3.77
C ILE A 190 9.99 -0.35 5.15
N GLU A 191 8.72 -0.13 5.44
CA GLU A 191 8.28 0.40 6.73
C GLU A 191 8.64 -0.53 7.89
N ARG A 192 8.52 -1.85 7.73
CA ARG A 192 8.94 -2.83 8.74
C ARG A 192 10.45 -2.75 9.00
N LEU A 193 11.26 -2.68 7.95
CA LEU A 193 12.72 -2.50 8.10
C LEU A 193 13.06 -1.20 8.82
N LEU A 194 12.38 -0.10 8.47
CA LEU A 194 12.55 1.19 9.17
C LEU A 194 12.14 1.11 10.64
N MET A 195 11.06 0.39 10.98
CA MET A 195 10.65 0.19 12.36
C MET A 195 11.68 -0.61 13.17
N LEU A 196 12.35 -1.58 12.55
CA LEU A 196 13.45 -2.34 13.19
C LEU A 196 14.69 -1.49 13.43
N ASP A 197 14.85 -0.38 12.72
CA ASP A 197 15.94 0.57 12.93
C ASP A 197 15.70 1.54 14.10
N LEU A 198 14.52 1.48 14.74
CA LEU A 198 14.18 2.40 15.83
C LEU A 198 14.83 1.97 17.15
N THR A 199 15.26 2.97 17.93
CA THR A 199 15.76 2.76 19.28
C THR A 199 14.63 2.46 20.26
N MET A 200 14.98 1.92 21.43
CA MET A 200 13.99 1.65 22.49
C MET A 200 13.24 2.93 22.92
N THR A 201 13.93 4.07 23.00
CA THR A 201 13.30 5.36 23.31
C THR A 201 12.28 5.77 22.24
N GLN A 202 12.62 5.62 20.96
CA GLN A 202 11.70 5.91 19.84
C GLN A 202 10.48 4.98 19.87
N MET A 203 10.69 3.70 20.20
CA MET A 203 9.61 2.73 20.37
C MET A 203 8.71 3.05 21.56
N LYS A 204 9.27 3.49 22.70
CA LYS A 204 8.47 3.99 23.84
C LYS A 204 7.56 5.14 23.40
N VAL A 205 8.11 6.11 22.66
CA VAL A 205 7.31 7.23 22.11
C VAL A 205 6.21 6.73 21.19
N TYR A 206 6.50 5.79 20.29
CA TYR A 206 5.48 5.20 19.40
C TYR A 206 4.33 4.55 20.17
N VAL A 207 4.66 3.71 21.17
CA VAL A 207 3.67 3.02 22.00
C VAL A 207 2.83 4.04 22.77
N THR A 208 3.44 5.07 23.35
CA THR A 208 2.70 6.15 24.02
C THR A 208 1.77 6.89 23.04
N MET A 209 2.21 7.19 21.81
CA MET A 209 1.34 7.76 20.79
C MET A 209 0.15 6.84 20.46
N LYS A 210 0.36 5.51 20.38
CA LYS A 210 -0.73 4.54 20.15
C LYS A 210 -1.74 4.54 21.30
N ILE A 211 -1.27 4.60 22.55
CA ILE A 211 -2.13 4.71 23.73
C ILE A 211 -2.94 6.00 23.66
N ILE A 212 -2.30 7.14 23.38
CA ILE A 212 -2.99 8.42 23.26
C ILE A 212 -4.08 8.38 22.18
N LYS A 213 -3.75 7.82 21.02
CA LYS A 213 -4.69 7.64 19.91
C LYS A 213 -5.89 6.78 20.32
N LYS A 214 -5.64 5.64 20.98
CA LYS A 214 -6.69 4.69 21.38
C LYS A 214 -7.62 5.29 22.43
N GLU A 215 -7.06 5.85 23.50
CA GLU A 215 -7.81 6.26 24.69
C GLU A 215 -8.43 7.66 24.54
N PHE A 216 -7.76 8.59 23.85
CA PHE A 216 -8.21 9.99 23.79
C PHE A 216 -8.64 10.45 22.39
N CYS A 217 -7.97 10.00 21.31
CA CYS A 217 -8.32 10.48 19.97
C CYS A 217 -9.46 9.69 19.33
N LYS A 218 -9.48 8.36 19.47
CA LYS A 218 -10.48 7.49 18.83
C LYS A 218 -11.92 7.90 19.18
N PRO A 219 -12.27 8.24 20.43
CA PRO A 219 -13.63 8.72 20.75
C PRO A 219 -14.02 10.02 20.04
N LEU A 220 -13.05 10.85 19.65
CA LEU A 220 -13.28 12.18 19.09
C LEU A 220 -13.26 12.20 17.55
N VAL A 221 -12.32 11.46 16.95
CA VAL A 221 -12.10 11.51 15.50
C VAL A 221 -12.36 10.18 14.78
N GLY A 222 -12.71 9.12 15.52
CA GLY A 222 -12.92 7.78 14.97
C GLY A 222 -11.64 7.25 14.31
N ASP A 223 -11.79 6.60 13.15
CA ASP A 223 -10.69 6.00 12.40
C ASP A 223 -9.98 6.95 11.42
N ARG A 224 -10.35 8.25 11.42
CA ARG A 224 -9.67 9.29 10.63
C ARG A 224 -8.20 9.43 11.01
N LEU A 225 -7.85 9.11 12.26
CA LEU A 225 -6.47 8.96 12.71
C LEU A 225 -6.15 7.47 12.85
N SER A 226 -5.25 6.95 12.02
CA SER A 226 -4.81 5.55 12.03
C SER A 226 -3.39 5.38 12.60
N THR A 227 -2.98 4.13 12.87
CA THR A 227 -1.60 3.82 13.31
C THR A 227 -0.56 4.20 12.27
N PHE A 228 -0.92 4.13 10.98
CA PHE A 228 -0.09 4.57 9.87
C PHE A 228 0.34 6.05 10.01
N HIS A 229 -0.59 6.93 10.40
CA HIS A 229 -0.28 8.35 10.62
C HIS A 229 0.73 8.54 11.76
N LEU A 230 0.59 7.78 12.85
CA LEU A 230 1.49 7.85 13.99
C LEU A 230 2.89 7.35 13.61
N LYS A 231 2.96 6.21 12.92
CA LYS A 231 4.21 5.61 12.44
C LYS A 231 4.96 6.55 11.51
N THR A 232 4.26 7.11 10.52
CA THR A 232 4.82 8.09 9.57
C THR A 232 5.34 9.33 10.28
N THR A 233 4.58 9.84 11.25
CA THR A 233 4.99 11.01 12.04
C THR A 233 6.24 10.74 12.86
N LEU A 234 6.33 9.57 13.49
CA LEU A 234 7.50 9.17 14.26
C LEU A 234 8.73 9.07 13.35
N MET A 235 8.66 8.30 12.27
CA MET A 235 9.77 8.13 11.33
C MET A 235 10.28 9.47 10.80
N PHE A 236 9.35 10.36 10.42
CA PHE A 236 9.70 11.72 10.00
C PHE A 236 10.38 12.52 11.13
N SER A 237 9.83 12.46 12.35
CA SER A 237 10.40 13.19 13.49
C SER A 237 11.80 12.69 13.85
N VAL A 238 12.04 11.38 13.74
CA VAL A 238 13.35 10.76 13.96
C VAL A 238 14.34 11.24 12.91
N GLU A 239 13.97 11.18 11.63
CA GLU A 239 14.83 11.63 10.52
C GLU A 239 15.23 13.11 10.65
N MET A 240 14.31 13.95 11.12
CA MET A 240 14.48 15.40 11.16
C MET A 240 15.11 15.93 12.46
N SER A 241 15.31 15.10 13.48
CA SER A 241 15.79 15.52 14.80
C SER A 241 17.17 14.95 15.11
N PRO A 242 18.04 15.67 15.84
CA PRO A 242 19.37 15.17 16.14
C PRO A 242 19.33 13.94 17.06
N PRO A 243 20.27 12.97 16.92
CA PRO A 243 20.26 11.72 17.69
C PRO A 243 20.25 11.90 19.21
N ASN A 244 20.92 12.95 19.71
CA ASN A 244 21.01 13.27 21.14
C ASN A 244 19.65 13.58 21.78
N MET A 245 18.64 13.94 20.99
CA MET A 245 17.28 14.15 21.46
C MET A 245 16.62 12.84 21.91
N TRP A 246 16.90 11.73 21.22
CA TRP A 246 16.22 10.44 21.40
C TRP A 246 16.82 9.60 22.53
N LYS A 247 16.85 10.18 23.74
CA LYS A 247 17.28 9.53 24.99
C LYS A 247 16.09 9.35 25.93
N ASP A 248 16.19 8.37 26.83
CA ASP A 248 15.12 8.04 27.78
C ASP A 248 14.71 9.23 28.68
N GLU A 249 15.67 10.06 29.10
CA GLU A 249 15.41 11.31 29.85
C GLU A 249 14.56 12.33 29.08
N ASN A 250 14.54 12.24 27.75
CA ASN A 250 13.87 13.17 26.85
C ASN A 250 12.57 12.60 26.25
N VAL A 251 12.05 11.46 26.72
CA VAL A 251 10.86 10.80 26.13
C VAL A 251 9.65 11.74 26.02
N ILE A 252 9.38 12.54 27.07
CA ILE A 252 8.28 13.51 27.07
C ILE A 252 8.48 14.58 25.99
N GLN A 253 9.72 15.05 25.81
CA GLN A 253 10.04 16.03 24.78
C GLN A 253 9.93 15.44 23.37
N CYS A 254 10.39 14.20 23.17
CA CYS A 254 10.24 13.46 21.91
C CYS A 254 8.77 13.27 21.53
N LEU A 255 7.92 12.91 22.51
CA LEU A 255 6.49 12.78 22.33
C LEU A 255 5.84 14.12 21.94
N LYS A 256 6.22 15.23 22.59
CA LYS A 256 5.74 16.57 22.25
C LYS A 256 6.08 16.94 20.80
N VAL A 257 7.28 16.62 20.32
CA VAL A 257 7.67 16.87 18.93
C VAL A 257 6.80 16.07 17.96
N CYS A 258 6.59 14.79 18.23
CA CYS A 258 5.75 13.95 17.37
C CYS A 258 4.29 14.44 17.32
N LEU A 259 3.68 14.73 18.48
CA LEU A 259 2.30 15.23 18.54
C LEU A 259 2.15 16.61 17.89
N THR A 260 3.15 17.48 18.03
CA THR A 260 3.15 18.80 17.37
C THR A 260 3.23 18.65 15.85
N THR A 261 4.09 17.75 15.37
CA THR A 261 4.21 17.43 13.94
C THR A 261 2.91 16.86 13.39
N LEU A 262 2.32 15.87 14.07
CA LEU A 262 1.02 15.29 13.71
C LEU A 262 -0.04 16.39 13.58
N ARG A 263 -0.16 17.25 14.60
CA ARG A 263 -1.12 18.36 14.60
C ARG A 263 -0.93 19.32 13.43
N ARG A 264 0.33 19.62 13.05
CA ARG A 264 0.62 20.51 11.90
C ARG A 264 0.12 19.92 10.60
N TRP A 265 0.24 18.61 10.39
CA TRP A 265 -0.24 17.95 9.18
C TRP A 265 -1.76 17.99 9.09
N PHE A 266 -2.47 17.71 10.18
CA PHE A 266 -3.95 17.79 10.19
C PHE A 266 -4.48 19.22 9.98
N LYS A 267 -3.76 20.26 10.42
CA LYS A 267 -4.17 21.66 10.16
C LYS A 267 -4.02 22.10 8.69
N ARG A 268 -3.20 21.40 7.91
CA ARG A 268 -2.94 21.74 6.50
C ARG A 268 -3.92 21.08 5.53
N VAL A 269 -4.69 20.10 5.99
CA VAL A 269 -5.78 19.50 5.22
C VAL A 269 -7.00 20.38 5.40
N LYS A 270 -7.19 21.34 4.49
CA LYS A 270 -8.42 22.12 4.31
C LYS A 270 -9.06 21.72 3.00
#